data_AF-A0A0G0VHJ5-F1
#
_entry.id   AF-A0A0G0VHJ5-F1
#
_cell.length_a   1.000
_cell.length_b   1.000
_cell.length_c   1.000
_cell.angle_alpha   90.00
_cell.angle_beta   90.00
_cell.angle_gamma   90.00
#
_symmetry.space_group_name_H-M   'P 1'
#
loop_
_entity.id
_entity.type
_entity.pdbx_description
1 polymer ?
#
loop_
_entity_poly.entity_id
_entity_poly.type
_entity_poly.pdbx_seq_one_letter_code
_entity_poly.pdbx_strand_id
1 'polypeptide(L)'
;MNMKKLNGYRVSHRNKWLFIQNGMLSIQELSLLEFYADIFDFDKKHQSFGQFPVNFDEIAKIFRCSSSNTVRNWHGKLLKLGFVKKTGAKNTYQLSCFLRYISPGVWDGKAAEYAEAEKDQSIATILQNFGIDLQQVEEKVQIIEKESQELGTKLPPRALGSFKGESGIIKRKKVMIKQEFRTEEEYQKMYRDNPESLTPEDMKWVDENVKEEIEVTESNEKKIVDMYFDGDWGKYKKNLVLEEVQDGEEV
;
A
#
# COMPACT_ATOMS: atom_id res chain seq x y z
N MET A 1 4.03 -22.20 6.01
CA MET A 1 5.00 -22.60 4.96
C MET A 1 6.41 -22.19 5.38
N ASN A 2 7.34 -23.15 5.45
CA ASN A 2 8.77 -22.86 5.67
C ASN A 2 9.38 -22.40 4.34
N MET A 3 9.49 -21.09 4.11
CA MET A 3 10.23 -20.57 2.97
C MET A 3 11.70 -21.03 3.07
N LYS A 4 12.22 -21.70 2.03
CA LYS A 4 13.66 -21.95 1.88
C LYS A 4 14.40 -20.63 2.13
N LYS A 5 15.48 -20.65 2.91
CA LYS A 5 16.37 -19.50 3.12
C LYS A 5 16.92 -19.05 1.76
N LEU A 6 16.24 -18.09 1.15
CA LEU A 6 16.74 -17.36 -0.01
C LEU A 6 17.90 -16.48 0.48
N ASN A 7 19.10 -16.68 -0.06
CA ASN A 7 20.24 -15.81 0.26
C ASN A 7 19.87 -14.37 -0.13
N GLY A 8 19.90 -13.45 0.83
CA GLY A 8 19.52 -12.06 0.63
C GLY A 8 18.06 -11.72 0.96
N TYR A 9 17.22 -12.71 1.31
CA TYR A 9 15.86 -12.44 1.79
C TYR A 9 15.90 -11.86 3.20
N ARG A 10 15.90 -10.53 3.28
CA ARG A 10 15.80 -9.79 4.54
C ARG A 10 14.33 -9.54 4.82
N VAL A 11 13.85 -10.05 5.96
CA VAL A 11 12.49 -9.81 6.48
C VAL A 11 12.16 -8.31 6.45
N SER A 12 13.11 -7.47 6.84
CA SER A 12 12.98 -6.00 6.84
C SER A 12 12.75 -5.36 5.47
N HIS A 13 13.08 -6.05 4.37
CA HIS A 13 12.78 -5.60 3.00
C HIS A 13 11.38 -6.06 2.57
N ARG A 14 11.00 -7.30 2.87
CA ARG A 14 9.64 -7.81 2.66
C ARG A 14 8.62 -6.94 3.38
N ASN A 15 8.90 -6.56 4.61
CA ASN A 15 7.99 -5.80 5.46
C ASN A 15 7.61 -4.43 4.90
N LYS A 16 8.45 -3.85 4.04
CA LYS A 16 8.12 -2.59 3.36
C LYS A 16 6.92 -2.72 2.42
N TRP A 17 6.71 -3.90 1.83
CA TRP A 17 5.55 -4.19 0.99
C TRP A 17 4.25 -4.27 1.81
N LEU A 18 4.33 -4.55 3.11
CA LEU A 18 3.16 -4.48 3.99
C LEU A 18 2.63 -3.04 4.08
N PHE A 19 3.49 -2.02 3.98
CA PHE A 19 3.04 -0.62 3.94
C PHE A 19 2.18 -0.31 2.72
N ILE A 20 2.46 -0.96 1.58
CA ILE A 20 1.64 -0.83 0.36
C ILE A 20 0.35 -1.61 0.52
N GLN A 21 0.42 -2.86 0.98
CA GLN A 21 -0.77 -3.71 1.18
C GLN A 21 -1.79 -3.10 2.15
N ASN A 22 -1.32 -2.33 3.14
CA ASN A 22 -2.17 -1.64 4.12
C ASN A 22 -2.50 -0.19 3.71
N GLY A 23 -2.24 0.21 2.46
CA GLY A 23 -2.58 1.54 1.94
C GLY A 23 -1.81 2.72 2.55
N MET A 24 -0.77 2.46 3.34
CA MET A 24 0.00 3.51 4.00
C MET A 24 0.88 4.28 3.02
N LEU A 25 1.57 3.54 2.14
CA LEU A 25 2.45 4.10 1.12
C LEU A 25 2.04 3.62 -0.27
N SER A 26 2.15 4.49 -1.26
CA SER A 26 2.18 4.08 -2.67
C SER A 26 3.55 3.50 -3.03
N ILE A 27 3.63 2.84 -4.19
CA ILE A 27 4.91 2.34 -4.73
C ILE A 27 5.92 3.48 -4.91
N GLN A 28 5.46 4.65 -5.36
CA GLN A 28 6.30 5.82 -5.59
C GLN A 28 6.83 6.40 -4.27
N GLU A 29 5.98 6.47 -3.23
CA GLU A 29 6.39 6.92 -1.91
C GLU A 29 7.39 5.96 -1.26
N LEU A 30 7.17 4.65 -1.40
CA LEU A 30 8.14 3.66 -0.94
C LEU A 30 9.46 3.78 -1.72
N SER A 31 9.40 3.95 -3.03
CA SER A 31 10.61 4.12 -3.87
C SER A 31 11.40 5.36 -3.49
N LEU A 32 10.72 6.45 -3.12
CA LEU A 32 11.36 7.67 -2.62
C LEU A 32 12.01 7.44 -1.25
N LEU A 33 11.37 6.67 -0.37
CA LEU A 33 11.95 6.28 0.92
C LEU A 33 13.22 5.43 0.74
N GLU A 34 13.22 4.48 -0.21
CA GLU A 34 14.40 3.69 -0.55
C GLU A 34 15.51 4.57 -1.12
N PHE A 35 15.18 5.50 -2.01
CA PHE A 35 16.15 6.45 -2.52
C PHE A 35 16.82 7.26 -1.39
N TYR A 36 16.06 7.71 -0.39
CA TYR A 36 16.64 8.35 0.79
C TYR A 36 17.55 7.42 1.60
N ALA A 37 17.19 6.13 1.69
CA ALA A 37 18.02 5.10 2.32
C ALA A 37 19.33 4.83 1.55
N ASP A 38 19.42 5.18 0.28
CA ASP A 38 20.66 5.06 -0.49
C ASP A 38 21.57 6.28 -0.36
N ILE A 39 20.99 7.48 -0.13
CA ILE A 39 21.75 8.75 -0.13
C ILE A 39 22.03 9.33 1.26
N PHE A 40 21.60 8.67 2.34
CA PHE A 40 21.89 9.15 3.69
C PHE A 40 23.35 8.90 4.09
N ASP A 41 23.82 9.75 4.99
CA ASP A 41 25.15 9.62 5.56
C ASP A 41 25.20 8.46 6.57
N PHE A 42 25.83 7.36 6.19
CA PHE A 42 25.96 6.17 7.02
C PHE A 42 27.24 6.15 7.87
N ASP A 43 28.11 7.17 7.79
CA ASP A 43 29.32 7.21 8.60
C ASP A 43 29.05 7.84 9.98
N LYS A 44 29.17 7.03 11.02
CA LYS A 44 28.98 7.43 12.43
C LYS A 44 29.92 8.54 12.89
N LYS A 45 31.03 8.78 12.18
CA LYS A 45 32.00 9.84 12.52
C LYS A 45 31.52 11.21 12.08
N HIS A 46 30.59 11.28 11.13
CA HIS A 46 30.05 12.54 10.64
C HIS A 46 28.96 13.09 11.57
N GLN A 47 28.91 14.41 11.72
CA GLN A 47 27.81 15.08 12.44
C GLN A 47 26.46 14.92 11.71
N SER A 48 26.50 14.66 10.41
CA SER A 48 25.36 14.39 9.55
C SER A 48 24.90 12.94 9.56
N PHE A 49 25.47 12.06 10.39
CA PHE A 49 25.08 10.65 10.45
C PHE A 49 23.55 10.45 10.53
N GLY A 50 23.01 9.66 9.61
CA GLY A 50 21.58 9.41 9.44
C GLY A 50 20.81 10.48 8.66
N GLN A 51 21.47 11.57 8.25
CA GLN A 51 20.88 12.69 7.51
C GLN A 51 21.15 12.60 6.01
N PHE A 52 20.30 13.26 5.23
CA PHE A 52 20.42 13.36 3.78
C PHE A 52 19.92 14.73 3.28
N PRO A 53 20.56 15.30 2.26
CA PRO A 53 20.06 16.51 1.59
C PRO A 53 18.94 16.15 0.61
N VAL A 54 17.98 17.06 0.41
CA VAL A 54 16.88 16.90 -0.54
C VAL A 54 16.88 18.03 -1.55
N ASN A 55 17.03 17.66 -2.82
CA ASN A 55 16.83 18.54 -3.97
C ASN A 55 15.64 18.05 -4.80
N PHE A 56 14.46 18.62 -4.56
CA PHE A 56 13.22 18.14 -5.18
C PHE A 56 13.23 18.22 -6.72
N ASP A 57 13.92 19.20 -7.31
CA ASP A 57 13.99 19.35 -8.77
C ASP A 57 14.89 18.28 -9.39
N GLU A 58 15.97 17.91 -8.72
CA GLU A 58 16.85 16.83 -9.14
C GLU A 58 16.17 15.46 -8.99
N ILE A 59 15.56 15.20 -7.85
CA ILE A 59 14.84 13.95 -7.60
C ILE A 59 13.68 13.80 -8.60
N ALA A 60 12.96 14.88 -8.91
CA ALA A 60 11.90 14.83 -9.92
C ALA A 60 12.43 14.39 -11.30
N LYS A 61 13.64 14.81 -11.68
CA LYS A 61 14.27 14.34 -12.93
C LYS A 61 14.62 12.85 -12.87
N ILE A 62 15.16 12.38 -11.75
CA ILE A 62 15.49 10.95 -11.55
C ILE A 62 14.23 10.08 -11.69
N PHE A 63 13.15 10.49 -11.02
CA PHE A 63 11.86 9.79 -11.04
C PHE A 63 11.02 10.08 -12.29
N ARG A 64 11.53 10.89 -13.23
CA ARG A 64 10.84 11.33 -14.45
C ARG A 64 9.46 11.94 -14.19
N CYS A 65 9.35 12.69 -13.09
CA CYS A 65 8.16 13.46 -12.75
C CYS A 65 8.13 14.77 -13.55
N SER A 66 6.95 15.15 -14.03
CA SER A 66 6.76 16.43 -14.74
C SER A 66 6.93 17.66 -13.84
N SER A 67 6.80 17.50 -12.52
CA SER A 67 6.91 18.59 -11.55
C SER A 67 7.58 18.13 -10.26
N SER A 68 8.39 19.00 -9.66
CA SER A 68 8.95 18.77 -8.33
C SER A 68 7.91 18.80 -7.21
N ASN A 69 6.73 19.38 -7.46
CA ASN A 69 5.61 19.32 -6.51
C ASN A 69 5.13 17.88 -6.27
N THR A 70 5.20 17.00 -7.27
CA THR A 70 4.86 15.60 -7.10
C THR A 70 5.75 14.92 -6.06
N VAL A 71 7.07 15.14 -6.15
CA VAL A 71 8.03 14.60 -5.19
C VAL A 71 7.86 15.25 -3.81
N ARG A 72 7.55 16.56 -3.75
CA ARG A 72 7.24 17.24 -2.49
C ARG A 72 6.02 16.64 -1.81
N ASN A 73 4.99 16.24 -2.55
CA ASN A 73 3.81 15.59 -1.99
C ASN A 73 4.15 14.23 -1.39
N TRP A 74 4.92 13.40 -2.11
CA TRP A 74 5.40 12.12 -1.58
C TRP A 74 6.26 12.31 -0.33
N HIS A 75 7.22 13.24 -0.38
CA HIS A 75 8.05 13.60 0.77
C HIS A 75 7.21 14.12 1.95
N GLY A 76 6.21 14.97 1.69
CA GLY A 76 5.29 15.49 2.68
C GLY A 76 4.51 14.39 3.39
N LYS A 77 4.11 13.34 2.66
CA LYS A 77 3.47 12.16 3.25
C LYS A 77 4.45 11.34 4.09
N LEU A 78 5.68 11.13 3.63
CA LEU A 78 6.73 10.45 4.42
C LEU A 78 7.06 11.20 5.72
N LEU A 79 7.07 12.54 5.69
CA LEU A 79 7.17 13.39 6.89
C LEU A 79 5.96 13.22 7.81
N LYS A 80 4.73 13.29 7.26
CA LYS A 80 3.48 13.17 8.02
C LYS A 80 3.40 11.82 8.74
N LEU A 81 3.82 10.75 8.08
CA LEU A 81 3.83 9.39 8.61
C LEU A 81 5.05 9.11 9.51
N GLY A 82 6.01 10.03 9.61
CA GLY A 82 7.16 9.87 10.49
C GLY A 82 8.26 8.95 9.97
N PHE A 83 8.27 8.58 8.68
CA PHE A 83 9.41 7.86 8.08
C PHE A 83 10.65 8.74 7.93
N VAL A 84 10.43 10.06 7.79
CA VAL A 84 11.45 11.10 7.67
C VAL A 84 11.19 12.18 8.72
N LYS A 85 12.26 12.77 9.26
CA LYS A 85 12.22 13.88 10.23
C LYS A 85 12.90 15.11 9.66
N LYS A 86 12.35 16.28 9.98
CA LYS A 86 13.01 17.57 9.68
C LYS A 86 14.24 17.72 10.58
N THR A 87 15.32 18.23 10.00
CA THR A 87 16.43 18.76 10.79
C THR A 87 16.28 20.27 10.96
N GLY A 88 17.16 20.90 11.74
CA GLY A 88 17.25 22.36 11.81
C GLY A 88 17.87 23.00 10.55
N ALA A 89 18.52 22.21 9.69
CA ALA A 89 19.15 22.69 8.47
C ALA A 89 18.17 22.70 7.28
N LYS A 90 18.28 23.72 6.44
CA LYS A 90 17.43 23.89 5.26
C LYS A 90 17.64 22.73 4.28
N ASN A 91 16.55 22.11 3.84
CA ASN A 91 16.54 21.00 2.89
C ASN A 91 17.34 19.76 3.33
N THR A 92 17.67 19.65 4.63
CA THR A 92 18.32 18.46 5.19
C THR A 92 17.34 17.75 6.11
N TYR A 93 17.25 16.44 5.95
CA TYR A 93 16.30 15.60 6.64
C TYR A 93 17.01 14.39 7.24
N GLN A 94 16.35 13.73 8.17
CA GLN A 94 16.87 12.53 8.83
C GLN A 94 15.91 11.37 8.61
N LEU A 95 16.43 10.19 8.28
CA LEU A 95 15.63 8.97 8.26
C LEU A 95 15.30 8.57 9.69
N SER A 96 14.06 8.19 10.00
CA SER A 96 13.70 7.87 11.39
C SER A 96 14.39 6.62 11.92
N CYS A 97 14.71 5.66 11.04
CA CYS A 97 15.28 4.37 11.43
C CYS A 97 16.49 4.00 10.53
N PHE A 98 17.43 4.93 10.31
CA PHE A 98 18.58 4.69 9.41
C PHE A 98 19.44 3.47 9.80
N LEU A 99 19.56 3.15 11.09
CA LEU A 99 20.35 2.00 11.56
C LEU A 99 19.84 0.66 10.99
N ARG A 100 18.58 0.57 10.55
CA ARG A 100 18.02 -0.63 9.92
C ARG A 100 18.63 -0.93 8.55
N TYR A 101 19.19 0.08 7.89
CA TYR A 101 19.78 -0.05 6.56
C TYR A 101 21.29 -0.36 6.62
N ILE A 102 21.90 -0.18 7.79
CA ILE A 102 23.33 -0.40 7.98
C ILE A 102 23.56 -1.85 8.43
N SER A 103 24.48 -2.54 7.78
CA SER A 103 24.84 -3.90 8.14
C SER A 103 25.59 -3.94 9.49
N PRO A 104 25.37 -4.96 10.33
CA PRO A 104 26.14 -5.15 11.55
C PRO A 104 27.62 -5.37 11.23
N GLY A 105 28.52 -4.97 12.14
CA GLY A 105 29.97 -5.10 11.99
C GLY A 105 30.69 -3.75 11.99
N VAL A 106 31.52 -3.49 10.96
CA VAL A 106 32.39 -2.29 10.87
C VAL A 106 31.62 -0.98 11.02
N TRP A 107 30.37 -0.95 10.54
CA TRP A 107 29.50 0.22 10.58
C TRP A 107 28.52 0.21 11.76
N ASP A 108 28.57 -0.83 12.60
CA ASP A 108 27.76 -0.98 13.82
C ASP A 108 26.26 -0.70 13.58
N GLY A 109 25.76 -1.21 12.45
CA GLY A 109 24.36 -1.14 12.08
C GLY A 109 23.52 -2.22 12.74
N LYS A 110 22.19 -2.06 12.67
CA LYS A 110 21.22 -2.93 13.36
C LYS A 110 20.34 -3.74 12.41
N ALA A 111 20.71 -3.83 11.13
CA ALA A 111 19.89 -4.52 10.12
C ALA A 111 19.49 -5.95 10.51
N ALA A 112 20.38 -6.70 11.18
CA ALA A 112 20.09 -8.06 11.65
C ALA A 112 19.10 -8.08 12.83
N GLU A 113 19.24 -7.15 13.79
CA GLU A 113 18.32 -7.01 14.92
C GLU A 113 16.90 -6.71 14.43
N TYR A 114 16.75 -5.76 13.51
CA TYR A 114 15.45 -5.44 12.91
C TYR A 114 14.87 -6.61 12.11
N ALA A 115 15.69 -7.34 11.35
CA ALA A 115 15.21 -8.47 10.58
C ALA A 115 14.66 -9.60 11.47
N GLU A 116 15.27 -9.84 12.64
CA GLU A 116 14.78 -10.83 13.60
C GLU A 116 13.56 -10.30 14.38
N ALA A 117 13.61 -9.06 14.87
CA ALA A 117 12.54 -8.46 15.65
C ALA A 117 11.25 -8.26 14.85
N GLU A 118 11.33 -8.05 13.54
CA GLU A 118 10.16 -7.85 12.67
C GLU A 118 9.64 -9.16 12.04
N LYS A 119 10.24 -10.32 12.36
CA LYS A 119 9.84 -11.60 11.80
C LYS A 119 8.46 -12.02 12.32
N ASP A 120 7.56 -12.30 11.37
CA ASP A 120 6.18 -12.73 11.64
C ASP A 120 5.39 -11.76 12.54
N GLN A 121 5.80 -10.47 12.57
CA GLN A 121 5.16 -9.44 13.37
C GLN A 121 4.05 -8.70 12.62
N SER A 122 3.17 -8.05 13.39
CA SER A 122 2.14 -7.16 12.86
C SER A 122 2.74 -5.89 12.23
N ILE A 123 2.01 -5.25 11.31
CA ILE A 123 2.43 -3.97 10.73
C ILE A 123 2.59 -2.88 11.80
N ALA A 124 1.75 -2.89 12.83
CA ALA A 124 1.83 -1.98 13.96
C ALA A 124 3.20 -2.07 14.67
N THR A 125 3.63 -3.29 14.99
CA THR A 125 4.94 -3.56 15.60
C THR A 125 6.08 -3.12 14.69
N ILE A 126 5.96 -3.35 13.38
CA ILE A 126 6.96 -2.92 12.41
C ILE A 126 7.06 -1.39 12.38
N LEU A 127 5.93 -0.67 12.38
CA LEU A 127 5.91 0.80 12.38
C LEU A 127 6.51 1.38 13.67
N GLN A 128 6.23 0.77 14.82
CA GLN A 128 6.89 1.14 16.07
C GLN A 128 8.41 1.00 15.98
N ASN A 129 8.91 -0.05 15.31
CA ASN A 129 10.35 -0.22 15.05
C ASN A 129 10.92 0.84 14.10
N PHE A 130 10.10 1.48 13.26
CA PHE A 130 10.49 2.67 12.50
C PHE A 130 10.50 3.95 13.34
N GLY A 131 10.12 3.88 14.62
CA GLY A 131 9.96 5.02 15.50
C GLY A 131 8.72 5.85 15.17
N ILE A 132 7.71 5.22 14.55
CA ILE A 132 6.43 5.84 14.18
C ILE A 132 5.43 5.53 15.29
N ASP A 133 4.89 6.57 15.91
CA ASP A 133 3.83 6.45 16.90
C ASP A 133 2.47 6.31 16.19
N LEU A 134 1.85 5.15 16.36
CA LEU A 134 0.58 4.80 15.72
C LEU A 134 -0.58 5.67 16.21
N GLN A 135 -0.54 6.21 17.43
CA GLN A 135 -1.62 7.06 17.93
C GLN A 135 -1.75 8.36 17.09
N GLN A 136 -0.65 8.85 16.51
CA GLN A 136 -0.68 9.99 15.59
C GLN A 136 -1.09 9.62 14.16
N VAL A 137 -1.03 8.32 13.83
CA VAL A 137 -1.38 7.77 12.51
C VAL A 137 -2.86 7.38 12.49
N GLU A 138 -3.40 6.78 13.55
CA GLU A 138 -4.82 6.39 13.67
C GLU A 138 -5.77 7.60 13.74
N GLU A 139 -5.38 8.71 14.36
CA GLU A 139 -6.14 9.97 14.27
C GLU A 139 -6.19 10.56 12.84
N LYS A 140 -5.33 10.09 11.91
CA LYS A 140 -5.14 10.69 10.57
C LYS A 140 -5.28 9.71 9.40
N VAL A 141 -5.46 8.43 9.71
CA VAL A 141 -5.75 7.33 8.81
C VAL A 141 -6.97 6.68 9.44
N GLN A 142 -8.16 7.22 9.16
CA GLN A 142 -9.39 6.55 9.55
C GLN A 142 -9.34 5.15 8.94
N ILE A 143 -9.17 4.19 9.84
CA ILE A 143 -9.22 2.78 9.56
C ILE A 143 -10.62 2.51 9.04
N ILE A 144 -10.70 1.99 7.82
CA ILE A 144 -11.90 1.39 7.26
C ILE A 144 -12.13 0.11 8.06
N GLU A 145 -12.63 0.24 9.29
CA GLU A 145 -13.27 -0.86 9.99
C GLU A 145 -14.65 -1.03 9.36
N LYS A 146 -14.78 -2.12 8.59
CA LYS A 146 -16.08 -2.67 8.22
C LYS A 146 -16.78 -3.12 9.50
N GLU A 147 -17.51 -2.23 10.15
CA GLU A 147 -18.54 -2.65 11.11
C GLU A 147 -19.74 -3.21 10.32
N SER A 148 -19.80 -4.53 10.32
CA SER A 148 -20.97 -5.30 9.93
C SER A 148 -22.10 -5.09 10.93
N GLN A 149 -23.19 -4.48 10.43
CA GLN A 149 -24.61 -4.62 10.80
C GLN A 149 -25.00 -4.54 12.30
N GLU A 150 -25.89 -3.58 12.60
CA GLU A 150 -27.27 -3.93 12.93
C GLU A 150 -28.26 -2.77 12.66
N LEU A 151 -29.38 -3.13 12.02
CA LEU A 151 -30.52 -2.28 11.69
C LEU A 151 -31.34 -1.93 12.93
N GLY A 152 -31.64 -0.64 13.11
CA GLY A 152 -32.60 -0.15 14.09
C GLY A 152 -33.30 1.14 13.64
N THR A 153 -34.22 1.03 12.69
CA THR A 153 -35.13 2.10 12.24
C THR A 153 -35.96 2.71 13.38
N LYS A 154 -35.98 4.06 13.49
CA LYS A 154 -37.17 4.93 13.69
C LYS A 154 -36.79 6.44 13.68
N LEU A 155 -37.41 7.21 12.78
CA LEU A 155 -37.40 8.69 12.61
C LEU A 155 -38.69 9.31 13.23
N PRO A 156 -38.92 10.66 13.24
CA PRO A 156 -38.11 11.87 13.54
C PRO A 156 -38.93 12.82 14.50
N PRO A 157 -38.89 14.19 14.54
CA PRO A 157 -37.96 15.23 14.01
C PRO A 157 -37.60 16.37 15.00
N ARG A 158 -36.56 17.17 14.71
CA ARG A 158 -36.64 18.65 14.81
C ARG A 158 -35.46 19.37 14.14
N ALA A 159 -35.82 20.39 13.36
CA ALA A 159 -34.98 21.13 12.42
C ALA A 159 -34.26 22.32 13.05
N LEU A 160 -33.20 22.81 12.37
CA LEU A 160 -32.98 24.22 12.01
C LEU A 160 -31.68 24.36 11.17
N GLY A 161 -31.75 25.04 10.02
CA GLY A 161 -30.58 25.70 9.42
C GLY A 161 -30.07 25.25 8.05
N SER A 162 -30.83 25.55 7.00
CA SER A 162 -30.51 25.55 5.57
C SER A 162 -29.04 25.84 5.13
N PHE A 163 -28.45 24.93 4.35
CA PHE A 163 -27.66 25.26 3.16
C PHE A 163 -28.00 24.25 2.05
N LYS A 164 -28.49 24.74 0.90
CA LYS A 164 -28.97 23.91 -0.21
C LYS A 164 -27.86 23.81 -1.27
N GLY A 165 -26.90 22.92 -1.03
CA GLY A 165 -26.04 22.40 -2.09
C GLY A 165 -26.67 21.11 -2.61
N GLU A 166 -26.84 20.97 -3.92
CA GLU A 166 -27.21 19.70 -4.53
C GLU A 166 -26.05 18.72 -4.32
N SER A 167 -26.12 17.89 -3.29
CA SER A 167 -25.21 16.76 -3.15
C SER A 167 -25.58 15.73 -4.21
N GLY A 168 -24.78 15.70 -5.27
CA GLY A 168 -24.86 14.65 -6.28
C GLY A 168 -24.50 13.32 -5.63
N ILE A 169 -25.40 12.35 -5.69
CA ILE A 169 -25.05 10.96 -5.39
C ILE A 169 -24.15 10.50 -6.55
N ILE A 170 -22.84 10.35 -6.31
CA ILE A 170 -21.93 9.78 -7.31
C ILE A 170 -22.09 8.27 -7.26
N LYS A 171 -22.64 7.70 -8.34
CA LYS A 171 -22.72 6.25 -8.52
C LYS A 171 -21.39 5.73 -9.03
N ARG A 172 -20.61 5.07 -8.18
CA ARG A 172 -19.41 4.34 -8.60
C ARG A 172 -19.83 2.97 -9.12
N LYS A 173 -19.29 2.59 -10.27
CA LYS A 173 -19.48 1.27 -10.88
C LYS A 173 -18.27 0.41 -10.51
N LYS A 174 -18.48 -0.78 -9.97
CA LYS A 174 -17.44 -1.79 -9.76
C LYS A 174 -17.85 -3.10 -10.43
N VAL A 175 -16.91 -3.86 -10.95
CA VAL A 175 -17.18 -5.21 -11.45
C VAL A 175 -16.43 -6.24 -10.61
N MET A 176 -17.13 -7.29 -10.22
CA MET A 176 -16.55 -8.43 -9.52
C MET A 176 -16.12 -9.48 -10.54
N ILE A 177 -14.83 -9.78 -10.59
CA ILE A 177 -14.30 -10.79 -11.49
C ILE A 177 -13.98 -12.03 -10.67
N LYS A 178 -14.68 -13.12 -11.00
CA LYS A 178 -14.37 -14.45 -10.48
C LYS A 178 -13.49 -15.14 -11.50
N GLN A 179 -12.41 -15.74 -11.04
CA GLN A 179 -11.58 -16.56 -11.91
C GLN A 179 -12.38 -17.78 -12.36
N GLU A 180 -12.24 -18.17 -13.63
CA GLU A 180 -12.83 -19.42 -14.10
C GLU A 180 -12.08 -20.60 -13.47
N PHE A 181 -12.85 -21.53 -12.91
CA PHE A 181 -12.32 -22.75 -12.33
C PHE A 181 -11.67 -23.59 -13.41
N ARG A 182 -10.40 -23.92 -13.20
CA ARG A 182 -9.72 -24.91 -14.02
C ARG A 182 -10.19 -26.30 -13.61
N THR A 183 -10.10 -27.24 -14.52
CA THR A 183 -10.37 -28.65 -14.24
C THR A 183 -9.29 -29.26 -13.37
N GLU A 184 -9.60 -30.35 -12.66
CA GLU A 184 -8.60 -31.08 -11.87
C GLU A 184 -7.44 -31.54 -12.76
N GLU A 185 -7.73 -31.99 -13.99
CA GLU A 185 -6.72 -32.38 -14.96
C GLU A 185 -5.77 -31.23 -15.33
N GLU A 186 -6.27 -30.00 -15.42
CA GLU A 186 -5.47 -28.80 -15.69
C GLU A 186 -4.57 -28.43 -14.52
N TYR A 187 -5.07 -28.48 -13.28
CA TYR A 187 -4.23 -28.25 -12.09
C TYR A 187 -3.10 -29.29 -11.99
N GLN A 188 -3.44 -30.56 -12.21
CA GLN A 188 -2.46 -31.66 -12.21
C GLN A 188 -1.44 -31.52 -13.36
N LYS A 189 -1.84 -30.96 -14.50
CA LYS A 189 -0.93 -30.67 -15.61
C LYS A 189 0.00 -29.50 -15.27
N MET A 190 -0.52 -28.39 -14.74
CA MET A 190 0.28 -27.23 -14.32
C MET A 190 1.33 -27.62 -13.28
N TYR A 191 0.95 -28.45 -12.32
CA TYR A 191 1.88 -28.93 -11.30
C TYR A 191 2.93 -29.89 -11.88
N ARG A 192 2.58 -30.75 -12.83
CA ARG A 192 3.56 -31.61 -13.53
C ARG A 192 4.54 -30.81 -14.37
N ASP A 193 4.07 -29.78 -15.06
CA ASP A 193 4.88 -28.93 -15.93
C ASP A 193 5.80 -28.00 -15.11
N ASN A 194 5.40 -27.65 -13.88
CA ASN A 194 6.23 -26.90 -12.94
C ASN A 194 6.04 -27.37 -11.48
N PRO A 195 6.76 -28.40 -11.03
CA PRO A 195 6.59 -28.98 -9.68
C PRO A 195 6.97 -28.04 -8.52
N GLU A 196 7.63 -26.92 -8.81
CA GLU A 196 7.95 -25.88 -7.83
C GLU A 196 6.80 -24.87 -7.64
N SER A 197 5.69 -24.98 -8.40
CA SER A 197 4.51 -24.15 -8.24
C SER A 197 3.68 -24.53 -7.00
N LEU A 198 2.59 -23.78 -6.78
CA LEU A 198 1.52 -24.17 -5.84
C LEU A 198 1.04 -25.59 -6.14
N THR A 199 0.63 -26.31 -5.10
CA THR A 199 0.03 -27.63 -5.26
C THR A 199 -1.32 -27.50 -5.97
N PRO A 200 -1.84 -28.55 -6.63
CA PRO A 200 -3.18 -28.53 -7.22
C PRO A 200 -4.27 -28.07 -6.26
N GLU A 201 -4.19 -28.50 -4.98
CA GLU A 201 -5.13 -28.11 -3.92
C GLU A 201 -5.03 -26.61 -3.60
N ASP A 202 -3.82 -26.07 -3.48
CA ASP A 202 -3.61 -24.63 -3.24
C ASP A 202 -4.06 -23.77 -4.42
N MET A 203 -3.78 -24.21 -5.65
CA MET A 203 -4.21 -23.51 -6.88
C MET A 203 -5.74 -23.46 -6.97
N LYS A 204 -6.40 -24.58 -6.67
CA LYS A 204 -7.85 -24.66 -6.61
C LYS A 204 -8.43 -23.75 -5.53
N TRP A 205 -7.82 -23.71 -4.34
CA TRP A 205 -8.26 -22.82 -3.27
C TRP A 205 -8.16 -21.35 -3.66
N VAL A 206 -7.09 -20.95 -4.35
CA VAL A 206 -6.90 -19.58 -4.85
C VAL A 206 -8.00 -19.21 -5.85
N ASP A 207 -8.25 -20.07 -6.84
CA ASP A 207 -9.31 -19.82 -7.83
C ASP A 207 -10.72 -19.76 -7.17
N GLU A 208 -10.95 -20.53 -6.08
CA GLU A 208 -12.21 -20.52 -5.31
C GLU A 208 -12.43 -19.28 -4.44
N ASN A 209 -11.35 -18.70 -3.90
CA ASN A 209 -11.46 -17.70 -2.83
C ASN A 209 -11.00 -16.30 -3.24
N VAL A 210 -10.20 -16.16 -4.30
CA VAL A 210 -9.74 -14.85 -4.77
C VAL A 210 -10.76 -14.25 -5.73
N LYS A 211 -11.30 -13.10 -5.34
CA LYS A 211 -12.16 -12.27 -6.18
C LYS A 211 -11.45 -10.96 -6.44
N GLU A 212 -11.42 -10.53 -7.69
CA GLU A 212 -10.83 -9.26 -8.07
C GLU A 212 -11.94 -8.21 -8.22
N GLU A 213 -11.80 -7.08 -7.52
CA GLU A 213 -12.71 -5.93 -7.66
C GLU A 213 -12.05 -4.89 -8.56
N ILE A 214 -12.70 -4.56 -9.68
CA ILE A 214 -12.20 -3.52 -10.60
C ILE A 214 -13.17 -2.36 -10.64
N GLU A 215 -12.67 -1.15 -10.37
CA GLU A 215 -13.43 0.08 -10.55
C GLU A 215 -13.62 0.39 -12.04
N VAL A 216 -14.89 0.56 -12.43
CA VAL A 216 -15.29 0.83 -13.80
C VAL A 216 -15.44 2.34 -13.98
N THR A 217 -14.70 2.85 -14.95
CA THR A 217 -14.81 4.20 -15.50
C THR A 217 -15.25 4.11 -16.96
N GLU A 218 -15.79 5.20 -17.52
CA GLU A 218 -16.17 5.24 -18.95
C GLU A 218 -14.98 4.91 -19.88
N SER A 219 -13.76 5.19 -19.43
CA SER A 219 -12.53 4.98 -20.20
C SER A 219 -12.03 3.53 -20.23
N ASN A 220 -12.37 2.72 -19.23
CA ASN A 220 -11.89 1.34 -19.10
C ASN A 220 -12.99 0.28 -19.26
N GLU A 221 -14.28 0.66 -19.23
CA GLU A 221 -15.43 -0.24 -19.28
C GLU A 221 -15.36 -1.21 -20.47
N LYS A 222 -15.12 -0.70 -21.69
CA LYS A 222 -15.01 -1.55 -22.88
C LYS A 222 -13.83 -2.53 -22.79
N LYS A 223 -12.68 -2.09 -22.28
CA LYS A 223 -11.50 -2.94 -22.13
C LYS A 223 -11.75 -4.06 -21.11
N ILE A 224 -12.46 -3.75 -20.04
CA ILE A 224 -12.85 -4.74 -19.02
C ILE A 224 -13.74 -5.82 -19.64
N VAL A 225 -14.73 -5.41 -20.43
CA VAL A 225 -15.63 -6.35 -21.14
C VAL A 225 -14.83 -7.23 -22.12
N ASP A 226 -13.92 -6.63 -22.89
CA ASP A 226 -13.11 -7.36 -23.87
C ASP A 226 -12.12 -8.34 -23.19
N MET A 227 -11.49 -7.96 -22.08
CA MET A 227 -10.44 -8.76 -21.43
C MET A 227 -10.98 -9.86 -20.50
N TYR A 228 -12.08 -9.60 -19.79
CA TYR A 228 -12.53 -10.49 -18.71
C TYR A 228 -13.88 -11.15 -18.99
N PHE A 229 -14.59 -10.70 -20.02
CA PHE A 229 -15.91 -11.23 -20.38
C PHE A 229 -15.98 -11.61 -21.87
N ASP A 230 -14.85 -11.69 -22.58
CA ASP A 230 -14.77 -12.03 -24.01
C ASP A 230 -15.71 -11.19 -24.90
N GLY A 231 -15.91 -9.92 -24.57
CA GLY A 231 -16.84 -9.04 -25.28
C GLY A 231 -18.32 -9.20 -24.87
N ASP A 232 -18.65 -10.10 -23.94
CA ASP A 232 -20.01 -10.38 -23.49
C ASP A 232 -20.50 -9.36 -22.45
N TRP A 233 -21.18 -8.33 -22.95
CA TRP A 233 -21.84 -7.30 -22.14
C TRP A 233 -22.92 -7.85 -21.20
N GLY A 234 -23.52 -9.00 -21.50
CA GLY A 234 -24.53 -9.64 -20.66
C GLY A 234 -23.92 -10.25 -19.40
N LYS A 235 -22.79 -10.95 -19.54
CA LYS A 235 -22.00 -11.46 -18.39
C LYS A 235 -21.44 -10.32 -17.55
N TYR A 236 -20.90 -9.29 -18.19
CA TYR A 236 -20.41 -8.10 -17.51
C TYR A 236 -21.48 -7.44 -16.63
N LYS A 237 -22.69 -7.18 -17.17
CA LYS A 237 -23.79 -6.56 -16.42
C LYS A 237 -24.24 -7.37 -15.20
N LYS A 238 -24.16 -8.70 -15.25
CA LYS A 238 -24.49 -9.57 -14.11
C LYS A 238 -23.48 -9.46 -12.97
N ASN A 239 -22.26 -9.03 -13.26
CA ASN A 239 -21.18 -8.89 -12.30
C ASN A 239 -20.90 -7.43 -11.92
N LEU A 240 -21.64 -6.49 -12.51
CA LEU A 240 -21.56 -5.05 -12.21
C LEU A 240 -22.32 -4.74 -10.92
N VAL A 241 -21.63 -4.13 -9.98
CA VAL A 241 -22.15 -3.63 -8.71
C VAL A 241 -22.15 -2.10 -8.77
N LEU A 242 -23.29 -1.49 -8.46
CA LEU A 242 -23.42 -0.03 -8.34
C LEU A 242 -23.35 0.34 -6.87
N GLU A 243 -22.31 1.09 -6.50
CA GLU A 243 -22.18 1.68 -5.17
C GLU A 243 -22.58 3.15 -5.23
N GLU A 244 -23.49 3.58 -4.35
CA GLU A 244 -23.85 4.98 -4.20
C GLU A 244 -22.92 5.61 -3.15
N VAL A 245 -22.13 6.60 -3.56
CA VAL A 245 -21.26 7.38 -2.66
C VAL A 245 -21.91 8.75 -2.46
N GLN A 246 -22.13 9.14 -1.20
CA GLN A 246 -22.59 10.49 -0.87
C GLN A 246 -21.41 11.45 -0.92
N ASP A 247 -21.49 12.49 -1.77
CA ASP A 247 -20.55 13.62 -1.71
C ASP A 247 -20.78 14.38 -0.40
N GLY A 248 -19.83 14.23 0.54
CA GLY A 248 -19.96 14.83 1.86
C GLY A 248 -18.77 14.71 2.82
N GLU A 249 -17.61 14.19 2.40
CA GLU A 249 -16.41 14.16 3.26
C GLU A 249 -15.21 14.82 2.53
N GLU A 250 -15.32 16.12 2.29
CA GLU A 250 -14.15 17.01 2.16
C GLU A 250 -13.95 17.76 3.48
N VAL A 251 -12.93 17.37 4.26
CA VAL A 251 -12.17 18.26 5.16
C VAL A 251 -10.69 17.89 5.10
#